data_AF-A0A8H7DFL4-F1
#
_entry.id   AF-A0A8H7DFL4-F1
#
_cell.length_a   1.000
_cell.length_b   1.000
_cell.length_c   1.000
_cell.angle_alpha   90.00
_cell.angle_beta   90.00
_cell.angle_gamma   90.00
#
_symmetry.space_group_name_H-M   'P 1'
#
loop_
_entity.id
_entity.type
_entity.pdbx_description
1 polymer ?
#
loop_
_entity_poly.entity_id
_entity_poly.type
_entity_poly.pdbx_seq_one_letter_code
_entity_poly.pdbx_strand_id
1 'polypeptide(L)'
;MASPNCTNTDISGIGVRSATYAQNLLSFVPAVVALVNDGKISKSEREFIQDQSTNILLTAFGLLLSAIIQASTSQGLDNYHLALVLNLSWMNNTNTFIYLLLLLHRKIWHSPPKQWSWAAVLRHLVGQPSGVTRAGKPSPEGSETIKTAEVSGHIDVQSSESSEGKTADLPEELETRDRDEVSGAILYQSPEAKKADTSVSKKSETRQCSWAEFFRYILNQSSMTKGADKSVPEESEIWWDSAVGIGSLHLSLMGALGVWLWVNPTDFGSSRSCPPGAAISVFGHAFSMGSPLLRVFSLIVYAAVLFPIANLVLPTGLILLPYFLCSFRWKRYKWAGSAEKEAGWCVGLGLAMLFTVNIFFIVDTELAIARNESRQGGQDKLWTLGQTLALLLLVLPTRALIQYLVSTTSLALPFIGETALIRAVKGFREYRRDVPWSEVYRWIWIIADAPVKVDNRWLLHASAAGQLEIVRFLVNNGASPYYDGPGILQHCCTKK
;
A
#
# COMPACT_ATOMS: atom_id res chain seq x y z
N MET A 1 -43.02 19.72 -26.91
CA MET A 1 -42.68 18.31 -26.69
C MET A 1 -41.47 18.28 -25.77
N ALA A 2 -41.56 17.68 -24.58
CA ALA A 2 -40.40 17.53 -23.71
C ALA A 2 -39.40 16.59 -24.41
N SER A 3 -38.15 17.03 -24.57
CA SER A 3 -37.09 16.16 -25.06
C SER A 3 -37.03 14.94 -24.13
N PRO A 4 -36.97 13.70 -24.66
CA PRO A 4 -36.78 12.53 -23.80
C PRO A 4 -35.53 12.77 -22.95
N ASN A 5 -35.72 12.88 -21.63
CA ASN A 5 -34.63 13.08 -20.70
C ASN A 5 -33.79 11.80 -20.72
N CYS A 6 -32.59 11.88 -21.28
CA CYS A 6 -31.54 10.91 -21.01
C CYS A 6 -31.35 10.89 -19.50
N THR A 7 -31.70 9.79 -18.85
CA THR A 7 -31.63 9.67 -17.39
C THR A 7 -30.19 9.82 -16.94
N ASN A 8 -29.96 10.78 -16.04
CA ASN A 8 -28.69 10.94 -15.33
C ASN A 8 -28.27 9.62 -14.68
N THR A 9 -27.14 9.06 -15.13
CA THR A 9 -26.58 7.89 -14.48
C THR A 9 -25.59 8.34 -13.42
N ASP A 10 -25.93 8.06 -12.16
CA ASP A 10 -25.10 8.38 -10.97
C ASP A 10 -23.62 7.99 -11.14
N ILE A 11 -23.35 6.97 -11.95
CA ILE A 11 -22.04 6.37 -12.17
C ILE A 11 -21.07 7.24 -12.97
N SER A 12 -21.57 8.13 -13.84
CA SER A 12 -20.77 9.03 -14.68
C SER A 12 -20.77 10.47 -14.17
N GLY A 13 -21.47 10.69 -13.05
CA GLY A 13 -21.69 11.98 -12.45
C GLY A 13 -20.42 12.72 -12.06
N ILE A 14 -20.53 14.04 -11.94
CA ILE A 14 -19.39 14.92 -11.66
C ILE A 14 -18.63 14.55 -10.38
N GLY A 15 -19.34 14.12 -9.32
CA GLY A 15 -18.68 13.69 -8.08
C GLY A 15 -17.87 12.41 -8.24
N VAL A 16 -18.38 11.41 -8.97
CA VAL A 16 -17.64 10.16 -9.24
C VAL A 16 -16.40 10.45 -10.07
N ARG A 17 -16.55 11.24 -11.15
CA ARG A 17 -15.42 11.66 -12.00
C ARG A 17 -14.37 12.42 -11.20
N SER A 18 -14.78 13.44 -10.45
CA SER A 18 -13.88 14.26 -9.64
C SER A 18 -13.14 13.44 -8.59
N ALA A 19 -13.84 12.53 -7.89
CA ALA A 19 -13.22 11.62 -6.93
C ALA A 19 -12.18 10.72 -7.62
N THR A 20 -12.54 10.16 -8.78
CA THR A 20 -11.64 9.29 -9.55
C THR A 20 -10.41 10.08 -10.03
N TYR A 21 -10.57 11.29 -10.57
CA TYR A 21 -9.45 12.16 -10.98
C TYR A 21 -8.53 12.47 -9.80
N ALA A 22 -9.10 12.90 -8.67
CA ALA A 22 -8.33 13.23 -7.48
C ALA A 22 -7.56 11.99 -6.97
N GLN A 23 -8.21 10.84 -6.85
CA GLN A 23 -7.56 9.60 -6.41
C GLN A 23 -6.38 9.20 -7.32
N ASN A 24 -6.57 9.28 -8.64
CA ASN A 24 -5.53 8.95 -9.62
C ASN A 24 -4.38 9.95 -9.62
N LEU A 25 -4.63 11.25 -9.47
CA LEU A 25 -3.56 12.24 -9.43
C LEU A 25 -2.80 12.21 -8.10
N LEU A 26 -3.51 12.00 -6.99
CA LEU A 26 -2.91 11.91 -5.66
C LEU A 26 -2.07 10.64 -5.44
N SER A 27 -2.26 9.58 -6.24
CA SER A 27 -1.45 8.35 -6.17
C SER A 27 0.00 8.55 -6.61
N PHE A 28 0.28 9.60 -7.40
CA PHE A 28 1.64 9.95 -7.79
C PHE A 28 2.42 10.59 -6.65
N VAL A 29 1.73 11.23 -5.69
CA VAL A 29 2.38 12.05 -4.66
C VAL A 29 3.37 11.23 -3.81
N PRO A 30 3.02 10.06 -3.25
CA PRO A 30 3.99 9.27 -2.48
C PRO A 30 5.16 8.79 -3.31
N ALA A 31 4.92 8.38 -4.57
CA ALA A 31 5.97 7.92 -5.46
C ALA A 31 6.97 9.04 -5.79
N VAL A 32 6.47 10.25 -6.04
CA VAL A 32 7.29 11.44 -6.30
C VAL A 32 8.07 11.85 -5.04
N VAL A 33 7.42 11.86 -3.87
CA VAL A 33 8.08 12.22 -2.60
C VAL A 33 9.21 11.26 -2.27
N ALA A 34 8.98 9.95 -2.42
CA ALA A 34 10.02 8.94 -2.21
C ALA A 34 11.21 9.16 -3.17
N LEU A 35 10.94 9.39 -4.47
CA LEU A 35 12.00 9.65 -5.44
C LEU A 35 12.77 10.95 -5.18
N VAL A 36 12.12 12.01 -4.70
CA VAL A 36 12.74 13.31 -4.45
C VAL A 36 13.56 13.30 -3.16
N ASN A 37 13.11 12.60 -2.12
CA ASN A 37 13.75 12.63 -0.81
C ASN A 37 15.11 11.91 -0.77
N ASP A 38 15.12 10.61 -1.05
CA ASP A 38 16.33 9.79 -0.97
C ASP A 38 16.59 8.98 -2.24
N GLY A 39 15.70 9.10 -3.25
CA GLY A 39 15.77 8.32 -4.49
C GLY A 39 15.54 6.83 -4.28
N LYS A 40 15.14 6.43 -3.07
CA LYS A 40 14.88 5.05 -2.66
C LYS A 40 13.41 4.96 -2.26
N ILE A 41 12.91 3.72 -2.28
CA ILE A 41 11.55 3.45 -1.87
C ILE A 41 11.65 2.49 -0.71
N SER A 42 11.45 3.04 0.48
CA SER A 42 11.44 2.29 1.72
C SER A 42 10.32 1.24 1.72
N LYS A 43 10.42 0.26 2.62
CA LYS A 43 9.39 -0.79 2.75
C LYS A 43 8.02 -0.19 3.09
N SER A 44 7.98 0.79 4.00
CA SER A 44 6.76 1.49 4.42
C SER A 44 6.14 2.34 3.30
N GLU A 45 6.95 3.04 2.50
CA GLU A 45 6.44 3.81 1.36
C GLU A 45 5.79 2.91 0.31
N ARG A 46 6.40 1.76 0.05
CA ARG A 46 5.85 0.78 -0.87
C ARG A 46 4.53 0.20 -0.36
N GLU A 47 4.46 -0.17 0.92
CA GLU A 47 3.23 -0.67 1.55
C GLU A 47 2.12 0.38 1.46
N PHE A 48 2.43 1.65 1.73
CA PHE A 48 1.49 2.75 1.54
C PHE A 48 0.98 2.88 0.10
N ILE A 49 1.89 2.84 -0.89
CA ILE A 49 1.53 2.93 -2.32
C ILE A 49 0.70 1.72 -2.76
N GLN A 50 1.01 0.54 -2.22
CA GLN A 50 0.26 -0.70 -2.46
C GLN A 50 -1.16 -0.58 -1.92
N ASP A 51 -1.33 -0.12 -0.68
CA ASP A 51 -2.63 0.08 -0.04
C ASP A 51 -3.48 1.09 -0.81
N GLN A 52 -2.86 2.22 -1.20
CA GLN A 52 -3.54 3.23 -2.01
C GLN A 52 -3.97 2.67 -3.36
N SER A 53 -3.09 1.94 -4.06
CA SER A 53 -3.41 1.33 -5.36
C SER A 53 -4.53 0.30 -5.24
N THR A 54 -4.51 -0.52 -4.19
CA THR A 54 -5.54 -1.55 -3.93
C THR A 54 -6.90 -0.91 -3.67
N ASN A 55 -6.94 0.17 -2.87
CA ASN A 55 -8.19 0.89 -2.60
C ASN A 55 -8.78 1.54 -3.87
N ILE A 56 -7.95 2.12 -4.73
CA ILE A 56 -8.42 2.69 -6.00
C ILE A 56 -8.92 1.59 -6.93
N LEU A 57 -8.21 0.47 -7.00
CA LEU A 57 -8.60 -0.67 -7.81
C LEU A 57 -9.92 -1.30 -7.34
N LEU A 58 -10.14 -1.40 -6.02
CA LEU A 58 -11.40 -1.86 -5.45
C LEU A 58 -12.55 -0.90 -5.80
N THR A 59 -12.29 0.42 -5.77
CA THR A 59 -13.25 1.44 -6.21
C THR A 59 -13.59 1.27 -7.69
N ALA A 60 -12.58 1.05 -8.53
CA ALA A 60 -12.77 0.81 -9.96
C ALA A 60 -13.60 -0.46 -10.24
N PHE A 61 -13.35 -1.52 -9.49
CA PHE A 61 -14.13 -2.74 -9.56
C PHE A 61 -15.60 -2.51 -9.17
N GLY A 62 -15.85 -1.74 -8.11
CA GLY A 62 -17.19 -1.31 -7.71
C GLY A 62 -17.90 -0.51 -8.80
N LEU A 63 -17.19 0.38 -9.50
CA LEU A 63 -17.73 1.12 -10.64
C LEU A 63 -18.11 0.18 -11.79
N LEU A 64 -17.24 -0.75 -12.20
CA LEU A 64 -17.57 -1.71 -13.27
C LEU A 64 -18.78 -2.58 -12.92
N LEU A 65 -18.84 -3.10 -11.69
CA LEU A 65 -19.96 -3.91 -11.25
C LEU A 65 -21.27 -3.11 -11.24
N SER A 66 -21.20 -1.84 -10.80
CA SER A 66 -22.35 -0.93 -10.85
C SER A 66 -22.80 -0.68 -12.29
N ALA A 67 -21.87 -0.54 -13.24
CA ALA A 67 -22.18 -0.37 -14.66
C ALA A 67 -22.87 -1.62 -15.23
N ILE A 68 -22.40 -2.83 -14.88
CA ILE A 68 -23.02 -4.10 -15.29
C ILE A 68 -24.45 -4.20 -14.75
N ILE A 69 -24.63 -3.91 -13.46
CA ILE A 69 -25.95 -3.94 -12.83
C ILE A 69 -26.86 -2.94 -13.53
N GLN A 70 -26.45 -1.69 -13.69
CA GLN A 70 -27.26 -0.65 -14.37
C GLN A 70 -27.59 -1.02 -15.81
N ALA A 71 -26.62 -1.53 -16.57
CA ALA A 71 -26.84 -2.00 -17.94
C ALA A 71 -27.85 -3.15 -18.02
N SER A 72 -27.95 -3.98 -16.98
CA SER A 72 -28.92 -5.08 -16.92
C SER A 72 -30.31 -4.67 -16.39
N THR A 73 -30.42 -3.51 -15.74
CA THR A 73 -31.71 -3.02 -15.21
C THR A 73 -32.56 -2.35 -16.29
N SER A 74 -33.86 -2.20 -16.04
CA SER A 74 -34.80 -1.56 -16.98
C SER A 74 -34.52 -0.08 -17.28
N GLN A 75 -33.74 0.59 -16.42
CA GLN A 75 -33.28 1.95 -16.67
C GLN A 75 -32.24 2.00 -17.80
N GLY A 76 -31.50 0.91 -17.99
CA GLY A 76 -30.41 0.81 -18.97
C GLY A 76 -29.21 1.69 -18.62
N LEU A 77 -28.08 1.38 -19.25
CA LEU A 77 -26.91 2.24 -19.31
C LEU A 77 -26.66 2.51 -20.78
N ASP A 78 -26.64 3.77 -21.20
CA ASP A 78 -26.37 4.04 -22.62
C ASP A 78 -24.90 3.76 -22.97
N ASN A 79 -24.65 3.63 -24.27
CA ASN A 79 -23.33 3.32 -24.81
C ASN A 79 -22.27 4.39 -24.45
N TYR A 80 -22.68 5.64 -24.30
CA TYR A 80 -21.82 6.77 -24.01
C TYR A 80 -21.37 6.77 -22.54
N HIS A 81 -22.30 6.59 -21.60
CA HIS A 81 -22.02 6.48 -20.17
C HIS A 81 -21.18 5.25 -19.87
N LEU A 82 -21.42 4.12 -20.55
CA LEU A 82 -20.53 2.97 -20.43
C LEU A 82 -19.13 3.28 -20.96
N ALA A 83 -19.00 3.99 -22.09
CA ALA A 83 -17.69 4.41 -22.59
C ALA A 83 -16.95 5.32 -21.58
N LEU A 84 -17.65 6.23 -20.90
CA LEU A 84 -17.07 7.04 -19.83
C LEU A 84 -16.60 6.17 -18.66
N VAL A 85 -17.41 5.22 -18.20
CA VAL A 85 -17.02 4.29 -17.13
C VAL A 85 -15.78 3.49 -17.53
N LEU A 86 -15.71 3.00 -18.77
CA LEU A 86 -14.53 2.31 -19.27
C LEU A 86 -13.28 3.23 -19.27
N ASN A 87 -13.41 4.50 -19.66
CA ASN A 87 -12.29 5.45 -19.55
C ASN A 87 -11.83 5.67 -18.11
N LEU A 88 -12.77 5.82 -17.17
CA LEU A 88 -12.46 5.94 -15.74
C LEU A 88 -11.80 4.67 -15.19
N SER A 89 -12.21 3.49 -15.64
CA SER A 89 -11.58 2.21 -15.28
C SER A 89 -10.17 2.07 -15.84
N TRP A 90 -9.92 2.53 -17.07
CA TRP A 90 -8.56 2.57 -17.63
C TRP A 90 -7.65 3.45 -16.77
N MET A 91 -8.13 4.64 -16.42
CA MET A 91 -7.42 5.58 -15.58
C MET A 91 -7.10 4.96 -14.22
N ASN A 92 -8.08 4.36 -13.54
CA ASN A 92 -7.86 3.69 -12.25
C ASN A 92 -6.80 2.58 -12.30
N ASN A 93 -6.73 1.81 -13.39
CA ASN A 93 -5.69 0.79 -13.57
C ASN A 93 -4.29 1.39 -13.71
N THR A 94 -4.16 2.64 -14.14
CA THR A 94 -2.83 3.27 -14.24
C THR A 94 -2.13 3.40 -12.89
N ASN A 95 -2.87 3.50 -11.78
CA ASN A 95 -2.29 3.51 -10.44
C ASN A 95 -1.62 2.19 -10.09
N THR A 96 -2.21 1.06 -10.50
CA THR A 96 -1.57 -0.25 -10.33
C THR A 96 -0.24 -0.31 -11.05
N PHE A 97 -0.10 0.38 -12.20
CA PHE A 97 1.18 0.48 -12.91
C PHE A 97 2.21 1.35 -12.20
N ILE A 98 1.81 2.34 -11.39
CA ILE A 98 2.73 3.09 -10.52
C ILE A 98 3.39 2.09 -9.55
N TYR A 99 2.59 1.31 -8.84
CA TYR A 99 3.11 0.29 -7.93
C TYR A 99 4.03 -0.71 -8.64
N LEU A 100 3.62 -1.23 -9.79
CA LEU A 100 4.44 -2.17 -10.58
C LEU A 100 5.77 -1.57 -11.04
N LEU A 101 5.77 -0.31 -11.50
CA LEU A 101 6.97 0.41 -11.92
C LEU A 101 7.98 0.51 -10.77
N LEU A 102 7.52 0.92 -9.58
CA LEU A 102 8.36 1.07 -8.39
C LEU A 102 8.90 -0.27 -7.91
N LEU A 103 8.09 -1.33 -8.02
CA LEU A 103 8.50 -2.66 -7.59
C LEU A 103 9.54 -3.28 -8.51
N LEU A 104 9.36 -3.10 -9.82
CA LEU A 104 10.34 -3.52 -10.81
C LEU A 104 11.64 -2.75 -10.65
N HIS A 105 11.58 -1.45 -10.37
CA HIS A 105 12.76 -0.66 -10.05
C HIS A 105 13.55 -1.26 -8.88
N ARG A 106 12.87 -1.54 -7.75
CA ARG A 106 13.51 -2.19 -6.59
C ARG A 106 14.12 -3.54 -6.94
N LYS A 107 13.37 -4.40 -7.65
CA LYS A 107 13.84 -5.75 -7.99
C LYS A 107 15.04 -5.72 -8.93
N ILE A 108 15.05 -4.79 -9.89
CA ILE A 108 16.16 -4.58 -10.81
C ILE A 108 17.39 -4.04 -10.07
N TRP A 109 17.17 -3.16 -9.10
CA TRP A 109 18.26 -2.55 -8.33
C TRP A 109 18.96 -3.52 -7.39
N HIS A 110 18.20 -4.37 -6.68
CA HIS A 110 18.77 -5.32 -5.73
C HIS A 110 19.25 -6.64 -6.35
N SER A 111 18.86 -6.96 -7.59
CA SER A 111 19.30 -8.20 -8.22
C SER A 111 20.72 -8.08 -8.77
N PRO A 112 21.65 -9.01 -8.47
CA PRO A 112 22.98 -8.98 -9.04
C PRO A 112 22.91 -9.06 -10.58
N PRO A 113 23.76 -8.33 -11.32
CA PRO A 113 23.66 -8.18 -12.78
C PRO A 113 23.65 -9.49 -13.57
N LYS A 114 24.21 -10.56 -13.02
CA LYS A 114 24.36 -11.87 -13.67
C LYS A 114 23.08 -12.73 -13.69
N GLN A 115 22.05 -12.41 -12.91
CA GLN A 115 20.85 -13.27 -12.77
C GLN A 115 19.59 -12.72 -13.46
N TRP A 116 19.66 -11.56 -14.11
CA TRP A 116 18.46 -10.90 -14.63
C TRP A 116 18.11 -11.37 -16.05
N SER A 117 16.94 -12.00 -16.21
CA SER A 117 16.37 -12.38 -17.51
C SER A 117 14.88 -12.06 -17.56
N TRP A 118 14.35 -11.75 -18.75
CA TRP A 118 12.90 -11.58 -18.97
C TRP A 118 12.09 -12.80 -18.57
N ALA A 119 12.65 -13.99 -18.77
CA ALA A 119 12.04 -15.22 -18.31
C ALA A 119 11.86 -15.21 -16.78
N ALA A 120 12.79 -14.63 -16.01
CA ALA A 120 12.62 -14.51 -14.56
C ALA A 120 11.52 -13.53 -14.15
N VAL A 121 11.39 -12.40 -14.86
CA VAL A 121 10.31 -11.43 -14.61
C VAL A 121 8.96 -12.03 -14.98
N LEU A 122 8.83 -12.63 -16.15
CA LEU A 122 7.60 -13.27 -16.61
C LEU A 122 7.21 -14.45 -15.73
N ARG A 123 8.16 -15.30 -15.32
CA ARG A 123 7.88 -16.40 -14.38
C ARG A 123 7.30 -15.89 -13.05
N HIS A 124 7.77 -14.72 -12.60
CA HIS A 124 7.26 -14.11 -11.38
C HIS A 124 5.88 -13.48 -11.58
N LEU A 125 5.66 -12.75 -12.68
CA LEU A 125 4.36 -12.17 -13.01
C LEU A 125 3.28 -13.23 -13.25
N VAL A 126 3.66 -14.38 -13.80
CA VAL A 126 2.75 -15.49 -14.10
C VAL A 126 2.53 -16.38 -12.86
N GLY A 127 3.16 -16.07 -11.72
CA GLY A 127 2.99 -16.84 -10.49
C GLY A 127 3.37 -18.32 -10.66
N GLN A 128 4.45 -18.61 -11.41
CA GLN A 128 4.90 -20.01 -11.47
C GLN A 128 5.26 -20.47 -10.06
N PRO A 129 4.63 -21.53 -9.53
CA PRO A 129 4.96 -22.04 -8.21
C PRO A 129 6.44 -22.40 -8.23
N SER A 130 7.20 -21.77 -7.34
CA SER A 130 8.60 -22.05 -7.09
C SER A 130 8.74 -23.55 -6.96
N GLY A 131 9.21 -24.20 -8.03
CA GLY A 131 9.18 -25.64 -8.14
C GLY A 131 9.88 -26.21 -6.92
N VAL A 132 9.17 -27.09 -6.21
CA VAL A 132 9.73 -28.05 -5.26
C VAL A 132 11.03 -28.53 -5.89
N THR A 133 12.17 -28.05 -5.37
CA THR A 133 13.47 -28.61 -5.71
C THR A 133 13.35 -30.08 -5.41
N ARG A 134 13.23 -30.87 -6.48
CA ARG A 134 13.10 -32.32 -6.43
C ARG A 134 14.23 -32.82 -5.56
N ALA A 135 13.89 -33.21 -4.32
CA ALA A 135 14.83 -33.77 -3.38
C ALA A 135 15.63 -34.84 -4.09
N GLY A 136 16.94 -34.80 -3.91
CA GLY A 136 17.90 -35.60 -4.64
C GLY A 136 17.44 -37.05 -4.77
N LYS A 137 17.56 -37.59 -5.98
CA LYS A 137 17.56 -39.03 -6.19
C LYS A 137 18.59 -39.63 -5.21
N PRO A 138 18.21 -40.60 -4.35
CA PRO A 138 19.21 -41.34 -3.59
C PRO A 138 20.16 -42.02 -4.57
N SER A 139 21.46 -41.85 -4.31
CA SER A 139 22.53 -42.56 -4.97
C SER A 139 22.30 -44.07 -4.82
N PRO A 140 22.43 -44.89 -5.88
CA PRO A 140 22.38 -46.34 -5.72
C PRO A 140 23.62 -46.79 -4.95
N GLU A 141 23.38 -47.53 -3.86
CA GLU A 141 24.38 -48.25 -3.09
C GLU A 141 25.20 -49.17 -4.01
N GLY A 142 26.52 -48.99 -3.97
CA GLY A 142 27.50 -49.85 -4.60
C GLY A 142 27.70 -51.11 -3.77
N SER A 143 27.46 -52.23 -4.43
CA SER A 143 27.87 -53.60 -4.06
C SER A 143 29.29 -53.66 -3.52
N GLU A 144 29.43 -54.32 -2.37
CA GLU A 144 30.68 -54.80 -1.80
C GLU A 144 31.47 -55.65 -2.81
N THR A 145 32.80 -55.50 -2.81
CA THR A 145 33.70 -56.63 -3.04
C THR A 145 35.01 -56.43 -2.29
N ILE A 146 35.19 -57.30 -1.31
CA ILE A 146 36.38 -57.50 -0.48
C ILE A 146 37.56 -57.95 -1.35
N LYS A 147 38.72 -57.28 -1.27
CA LYS A 147 40.06 -57.91 -1.37
C LYS A 147 41.12 -57.12 -0.57
N THR A 148 41.51 -57.75 0.55
CA THR A 148 42.86 -57.97 1.10
C THR A 148 44.04 -57.06 0.72
N ALA A 149 44.59 -56.43 1.76
CA ALA A 149 45.99 -56.33 2.19
C ALA A 149 47.10 -55.93 1.20
N GLU A 150 47.79 -54.82 1.52
CA GLU A 150 49.26 -54.85 1.65
C GLU A 150 49.80 -53.72 2.53
N VAL A 151 50.86 -54.07 3.24
CA VAL A 151 51.63 -53.32 4.23
C VAL A 151 52.63 -52.41 3.52
N SER A 152 52.78 -51.15 3.93
CA SER A 152 54.09 -50.49 4.02
C SER A 152 53.97 -49.16 4.78
N GLY A 153 54.83 -48.97 5.77
CA GLY A 153 54.87 -47.77 6.62
C GLY A 153 55.81 -46.68 6.10
N HIS A 154 55.61 -45.46 6.59
CA HIS A 154 56.71 -44.54 6.83
C HIS A 154 56.37 -43.53 7.93
N ILE A 155 57.39 -43.28 8.74
CA ILE A 155 57.49 -42.43 9.93
C ILE A 155 57.92 -41.02 9.50
N ASP A 156 57.44 -39.98 10.20
CA ASP A 156 58.15 -38.75 10.60
C ASP A 156 57.14 -37.92 11.42
N VAL A 157 57.23 -37.77 12.75
CA VAL A 157 58.15 -36.97 13.58
C VAL A 157 58.21 -35.49 13.17
N GLN A 158 57.43 -34.64 13.86
CA GLN A 158 57.96 -33.38 14.39
C GLN A 158 57.13 -32.82 15.56
N SER A 159 57.89 -32.31 16.52
CA SER A 159 57.60 -31.89 17.88
C SER A 159 57.60 -30.37 18.04
N SER A 160 56.80 -29.84 18.98
CA SER A 160 57.08 -28.72 19.92
C SER A 160 55.75 -28.35 20.62
N GLU A 161 55.55 -28.55 21.93
CA GLU A 161 56.04 -27.76 23.10
C GLU A 161 55.69 -26.26 23.01
N SER A 162 55.28 -25.52 24.06
CA SER A 162 54.83 -25.78 25.45
C SER A 162 54.41 -24.43 26.09
N SER A 163 54.04 -24.45 27.38
CA SER A 163 53.76 -23.37 28.36
C SER A 163 52.26 -22.99 28.52
N GLU A 164 51.59 -23.46 29.59
CA GLU A 164 51.62 -23.01 31.02
C GLU A 164 51.00 -21.61 31.20
N GLY A 165 50.05 -21.31 32.10
CA GLY A 165 49.45 -22.01 33.23
C GLY A 165 49.07 -20.95 34.29
N LYS A 166 47.89 -21.05 34.93
CA LYS A 166 47.67 -20.82 36.39
C LYS A 166 46.19 -20.75 36.78
N THR A 167 45.88 -21.60 37.75
CA THR A 167 44.72 -21.72 38.64
C THR A 167 44.84 -20.82 39.88
N ALA A 168 43.71 -20.46 40.50
CA ALA A 168 43.57 -20.25 41.95
C ALA A 168 42.09 -20.28 42.39
N ASP A 169 41.89 -20.85 43.57
CA ASP A 169 40.66 -21.37 44.20
C ASP A 169 39.86 -20.36 45.08
N LEU A 170 38.55 -20.67 45.29
CA LEU A 170 37.63 -20.65 46.48
C LEU A 170 37.80 -19.62 47.65
N PRO A 171 36.86 -19.45 48.62
CA PRO A 171 35.66 -20.26 49.02
C PRO A 171 34.32 -19.45 49.03
N GLU A 172 33.10 -19.98 49.02
CA GLU A 172 32.32 -20.93 49.84
C GLU A 172 32.13 -20.54 51.33
N GLU A 173 30.94 -20.00 51.66
CA GLU A 173 30.39 -20.06 53.02
C GLU A 173 28.84 -20.10 52.97
N LEU A 174 28.29 -21.13 53.64
CA LEU A 174 26.87 -21.36 53.92
C LEU A 174 26.42 -20.50 55.10
N GLU A 175 25.17 -20.01 55.08
CA GLU A 175 24.33 -20.07 56.29
C GLU A 175 22.82 -20.10 55.96
N THR A 176 22.15 -21.06 56.58
CA THR A 176 20.71 -21.36 56.57
C THR A 176 19.98 -20.58 57.66
N ARG A 177 18.78 -20.03 57.42
CA ARG A 177 17.67 -20.09 58.40
C ARG A 177 16.29 -19.73 57.85
N ASP A 178 15.32 -20.50 58.34
CA ASP A 178 13.88 -20.61 58.05
C ASP A 178 12.95 -19.48 58.57
N ARG A 179 11.70 -19.55 58.05
CA ARG A 179 10.38 -19.17 58.64
C ARG A 179 10.00 -17.67 58.61
N ASP A 180 8.75 -17.23 58.38
CA ASP A 180 7.42 -17.85 58.41
C ASP A 180 6.41 -17.11 57.49
N GLU A 181 5.33 -17.83 57.18
CA GLU A 181 4.09 -17.43 56.51
C GLU A 181 3.36 -16.25 57.17
N VAL A 182 2.72 -15.37 56.38
CA VAL A 182 1.40 -14.79 56.70
C VAL A 182 0.59 -14.58 55.42
N SER A 183 -0.50 -15.33 55.31
CA SER A 183 -1.56 -15.17 54.32
C SER A 183 -2.50 -14.01 54.70
N GLY A 184 -2.94 -13.23 53.72
CA GLY A 184 -3.94 -12.18 53.89
C GLY A 184 -4.96 -12.19 52.75
N ALA A 185 -5.98 -13.04 52.86
CA ALA A 185 -7.15 -13.04 52.00
C ALA A 185 -8.14 -11.96 52.44
N ILE A 186 -8.63 -11.14 51.50
CA ILE A 186 -9.79 -10.26 51.72
C ILE A 186 -10.93 -10.74 50.82
N LEU A 187 -11.91 -11.37 51.46
CA LEU A 187 -13.28 -11.56 50.95
C LEU A 187 -13.95 -10.18 50.83
N TYR A 188 -14.68 -9.96 49.73
CA TYR A 188 -15.80 -9.01 49.74
C TYR A 188 -17.05 -9.67 49.19
N GLN A 189 -18.10 -9.64 50.01
CA GLN A 189 -19.42 -10.19 49.76
C GLN A 189 -20.27 -9.32 48.82
N SER A 190 -21.12 -10.03 48.09
CA SER A 190 -22.30 -9.60 47.32
C SER A 190 -23.32 -8.79 48.16
N PRO A 191 -24.24 -8.05 47.51
CA PRO A 191 -25.63 -8.49 47.64
C PRO A 191 -26.47 -8.44 46.34
N GLU A 192 -27.21 -9.54 46.16
CA GLU A 192 -28.63 -9.70 45.78
C GLU A 192 -29.31 -8.79 44.72
N ALA A 193 -29.68 -9.47 43.63
CA ALA A 193 -31.03 -9.69 43.11
C ALA A 193 -31.96 -8.50 42.75
N LYS A 194 -32.39 -8.48 41.48
CA LYS A 194 -33.82 -8.32 41.12
C LYS A 194 -34.13 -8.93 39.74
N LYS A 195 -35.12 -9.84 39.75
CA LYS A 195 -35.83 -10.40 38.60
C LYS A 195 -36.66 -9.33 37.90
N ALA A 196 -36.73 -9.39 36.57
CA ALA A 196 -37.93 -9.02 35.82
C ALA A 196 -37.97 -9.80 34.49
N ASP A 197 -38.99 -10.65 34.37
CA ASP A 197 -39.42 -11.29 33.14
C ASP A 197 -39.96 -10.25 32.16
N THR A 198 -39.66 -10.39 30.86
CA THR A 198 -40.64 -10.02 29.83
C THR A 198 -40.38 -10.76 28.52
N SER A 199 -41.37 -11.56 28.15
CA SER A 199 -41.54 -12.27 26.90
C SER A 199 -42.06 -11.31 25.82
N VAL A 200 -41.38 -11.16 24.67
CA VAL A 200 -42.00 -10.60 23.46
C VAL A 200 -41.39 -11.17 22.17
N SER A 201 -42.26 -11.89 21.45
CA SER A 201 -42.46 -11.92 19.98
C SER A 201 -41.32 -12.28 19.03
N LYS A 202 -41.54 -13.40 18.32
CA LYS A 202 -40.91 -13.75 17.04
C LYS A 202 -41.12 -12.65 16.00
N LYS A 203 -40.05 -12.00 15.56
CA LYS A 203 -40.01 -11.21 14.33
C LYS A 203 -39.00 -11.87 13.39
N SER A 204 -39.47 -12.29 12.22
CA SER A 204 -38.61 -12.83 11.15
C SER A 204 -37.70 -11.71 10.64
N GLU A 205 -36.48 -11.69 11.15
CA GLU A 205 -35.44 -10.75 10.80
C GLU A 205 -34.78 -11.22 9.50
N THR A 206 -35.22 -10.65 8.38
CA THR A 206 -34.45 -10.70 7.13
C THR A 206 -33.15 -9.94 7.39
N ARG A 207 -32.03 -10.68 7.49
CA ARG A 207 -30.69 -10.11 7.62
C ARG A 207 -30.35 -9.29 6.38
N GLN A 208 -30.71 -8.01 6.37
CA GLN A 208 -30.06 -7.03 5.53
C GLN A 208 -28.63 -6.84 6.08
N CYS A 209 -27.63 -7.33 5.34
CA CYS A 209 -26.25 -6.94 5.57
C CYS A 209 -26.17 -5.41 5.40
N SER A 210 -26.06 -4.69 6.50
CA SER A 210 -25.85 -3.25 6.46
C SER A 210 -24.46 -2.99 5.90
N TRP A 211 -24.37 -2.18 4.84
CA TRP A 211 -23.10 -1.71 4.30
C TRP A 211 -22.17 -1.13 5.38
N ALA A 212 -22.72 -0.63 6.49
CA ALA A 212 -21.96 -0.16 7.64
C ALA A 212 -21.14 -1.26 8.34
N GLU A 213 -21.63 -2.51 8.37
CA GLU A 213 -20.88 -3.64 8.93
C GLU A 213 -19.77 -4.11 8.00
N PHE A 214 -20.02 -4.08 6.68
CA PHE A 214 -18.99 -4.33 5.67
C PHE A 214 -17.86 -3.29 5.75
N PHE A 215 -18.19 -1.99 5.85
CA PHE A 215 -17.19 -0.94 6.02
C PHE A 215 -16.47 -1.03 7.37
N ARG A 216 -17.15 -1.38 8.47
CA ARG A 216 -16.48 -1.65 9.75
C ARG A 216 -15.50 -2.82 9.65
N TYR A 217 -15.87 -3.90 8.98
CA TYR A 217 -15.00 -5.05 8.79
C TYR A 217 -13.75 -4.70 7.98
N ILE A 218 -13.91 -3.97 6.87
CA ILE A 218 -12.79 -3.46 6.05
C ILE A 218 -11.88 -2.54 6.87
N LEU A 219 -12.44 -1.60 7.64
CA LEU A 219 -11.66 -0.64 8.42
C LEU A 219 -10.93 -1.31 9.61
N ASN A 220 -11.53 -2.33 10.22
CA ASN A 220 -10.96 -3.04 11.37
C ASN A 220 -9.81 -3.99 11.00
N GLN A 221 -9.75 -4.47 9.75
CA GLN A 221 -8.65 -5.32 9.25
C GLN A 221 -7.30 -4.58 9.19
N SER A 222 -7.28 -3.25 9.00
CA SER A 222 -6.00 -2.50 8.93
C SER A 222 -5.25 -2.40 10.27
N SER A 223 -5.87 -2.80 11.39
CA SER A 223 -5.34 -2.57 12.74
C SER A 223 -4.71 -3.79 13.41
N MET A 224 -4.82 -5.01 12.87
CA MET A 224 -4.60 -6.23 13.66
C MET A 224 -3.31 -7.05 13.42
N THR A 225 -2.36 -6.63 12.59
CA THR A 225 -1.15 -7.45 12.33
C THR A 225 0.14 -6.78 12.81
N LYS A 226 0.34 -6.74 14.13
CA LYS A 226 1.65 -6.49 14.76
C LYS A 226 1.91 -7.51 15.88
N GLY A 227 2.05 -8.78 15.51
CA GLY A 227 2.50 -9.85 16.39
C GLY A 227 3.54 -10.69 15.66
N ALA A 228 4.81 -10.51 16.02
CA ALA A 228 5.96 -11.04 15.30
C ALA A 228 6.19 -12.54 15.57
N ASP A 229 6.21 -13.33 14.50
CA ASP A 229 6.91 -14.62 14.50
C ASP A 229 7.71 -14.80 13.20
N LYS A 230 8.95 -15.29 13.30
CA LYS A 230 10.03 -15.11 12.30
C LYS A 230 10.14 -16.22 11.23
N SER A 231 9.17 -17.13 11.13
CA SER A 231 9.24 -18.28 10.22
C SER A 231 8.12 -18.35 9.17
N VAL A 232 7.20 -17.38 9.17
CA VAL A 232 6.13 -17.30 8.18
C VAL A 232 6.69 -16.74 6.86
N PRO A 233 6.40 -17.33 5.68
CA PRO A 233 6.75 -16.74 4.39
C PRO A 233 6.40 -15.27 4.38
N GLU A 234 7.33 -14.43 3.92
CA GLU A 234 7.26 -12.97 4.03
C GLU A 234 5.89 -12.51 3.51
N GLU A 235 5.02 -12.10 4.43
CA GLU A 235 3.59 -11.83 4.21
C GLU A 235 3.33 -10.98 2.95
N SER A 236 4.30 -10.13 2.60
CA SER A 236 4.32 -9.32 1.37
C SER A 236 4.25 -10.10 0.04
N GLU A 237 4.63 -11.38 -0.04
CA GLU A 237 4.49 -12.17 -1.27
C GLU A 237 3.03 -12.57 -1.52
N ILE A 238 2.27 -12.94 -0.49
CA ILE A 238 0.86 -13.36 -0.61
C ILE A 238 -0.02 -12.17 -1.04
N TRP A 239 0.25 -10.99 -0.50
CA TRP A 239 -0.46 -9.76 -0.87
C TRP A 239 -0.17 -9.32 -2.30
N TRP A 240 1.00 -9.69 -2.84
CA TRP A 240 1.39 -9.37 -4.21
C TRP A 240 0.48 -10.06 -5.23
N ASP A 241 0.28 -11.35 -5.03
CA ASP A 241 -0.59 -12.18 -5.87
C ASP A 241 -2.03 -11.68 -5.83
N SER A 242 -2.44 -11.11 -4.68
CA SER A 242 -3.78 -10.55 -4.50
C SER A 242 -3.97 -9.25 -5.30
N ALA A 243 -3.08 -8.26 -5.18
CA ALA A 243 -3.24 -6.99 -5.88
C ALA A 243 -3.14 -7.13 -7.41
N VAL A 244 -2.18 -7.94 -7.88
CA VAL A 244 -2.02 -8.24 -9.32
C VAL A 244 -3.17 -9.09 -9.84
N GLY A 245 -3.64 -10.07 -9.05
CA GLY A 245 -4.82 -10.87 -9.36
C GLY A 245 -6.08 -10.03 -9.48
N ILE A 246 -6.35 -9.14 -8.52
CA ILE A 246 -7.49 -8.20 -8.58
C ILE A 246 -7.34 -7.27 -9.79
N GLY A 247 -6.13 -6.79 -10.08
CA GLY A 247 -5.86 -5.89 -11.20
C GLY A 247 -6.16 -6.56 -12.54
N SER A 248 -5.70 -7.80 -12.68
CA SER A 248 -5.97 -8.64 -13.85
C SER A 248 -7.46 -8.95 -13.98
N LEU A 249 -8.15 -9.29 -12.89
CA LEU A 249 -9.59 -9.55 -12.89
C LEU A 249 -10.38 -8.31 -13.30
N HIS A 250 -10.04 -7.15 -12.76
CA HIS A 250 -10.64 -5.87 -13.12
C HIS A 250 -10.45 -5.55 -14.60
N LEU A 251 -9.23 -5.71 -15.13
CA LEU A 251 -8.93 -5.56 -16.55
C LEU A 251 -9.74 -6.56 -17.40
N SER A 252 -9.85 -7.82 -17.01
CA SER A 252 -10.65 -8.81 -17.73
C SER A 252 -12.13 -8.45 -17.77
N LEU A 253 -12.70 -8.00 -16.63
CA LEU A 253 -14.08 -7.55 -16.55
C LEU A 253 -14.33 -6.33 -17.44
N MET A 254 -13.39 -5.39 -17.42
CA MET A 254 -13.37 -4.22 -18.28
C MET A 254 -13.27 -4.61 -19.77
N GLY A 255 -12.44 -5.59 -20.10
CA GLY A 255 -12.32 -6.20 -21.42
C GLY A 255 -13.65 -6.78 -21.90
N ALA A 256 -14.33 -7.54 -21.04
CA ALA A 256 -15.63 -8.13 -21.35
C ALA A 256 -16.70 -7.06 -21.62
N LEU A 257 -16.77 -6.03 -20.77
CA LEU A 257 -17.68 -4.89 -20.95
C LEU A 257 -17.39 -4.09 -22.22
N GLY A 258 -16.11 -3.85 -22.51
CA GLY A 258 -15.69 -3.17 -23.73
C GLY A 258 -16.05 -3.98 -24.98
N VAL A 259 -15.79 -5.28 -25.00
CA VAL A 259 -16.22 -6.16 -26.11
C VAL A 259 -17.74 -6.10 -26.24
N TRP A 260 -18.49 -6.20 -25.15
CA TRP A 260 -19.95 -6.13 -25.18
C TRP A 260 -20.47 -4.81 -25.77
N LEU A 261 -19.89 -3.67 -25.37
CA LEU A 261 -20.19 -2.34 -25.91
C LEU A 261 -19.90 -2.25 -27.41
N TRP A 262 -18.70 -2.69 -27.84
CA TRP A 262 -18.22 -2.46 -29.20
C TRP A 262 -18.63 -3.53 -30.21
N VAL A 263 -19.12 -4.70 -29.77
CA VAL A 263 -19.70 -5.70 -30.69
C VAL A 263 -20.93 -5.13 -31.37
N ASN A 264 -21.78 -4.40 -30.67
CA ASN A 264 -22.94 -3.75 -31.28
C ASN A 264 -23.33 -2.45 -30.54
N PRO A 265 -22.63 -1.34 -30.82
CA PRO A 265 -22.80 -0.10 -30.05
C PRO A 265 -24.17 0.56 -30.23
N THR A 266 -24.92 0.21 -31.28
CA THR A 266 -26.29 0.73 -31.52
C THR A 266 -27.34 -0.03 -30.73
N ASP A 267 -27.10 -1.30 -30.42
CA ASP A 267 -28.04 -2.17 -29.72
C ASP A 267 -27.75 -2.19 -28.21
N PHE A 268 -26.61 -1.64 -27.79
CA PHE A 268 -26.23 -1.55 -26.39
C PHE A 268 -27.15 -0.60 -25.63
N GLY A 269 -27.81 -1.12 -24.59
CA GLY A 269 -28.64 -0.31 -23.69
C GLY A 269 -29.83 0.32 -24.40
N SER A 270 -30.70 -0.51 -24.96
CA SER A 270 -31.92 -0.26 -25.78
C SER A 270 -32.96 0.76 -25.25
N SER A 271 -32.56 1.62 -24.31
CA SER A 271 -33.17 2.91 -24.02
C SER A 271 -33.34 3.71 -25.32
N ARG A 272 -34.55 3.63 -25.87
CA ARG A 272 -35.03 4.41 -27.05
C ARG A 272 -35.04 5.93 -26.81
N SER A 273 -34.42 6.39 -25.73
CA SER A 273 -34.60 7.71 -25.13
C SER A 273 -33.50 8.70 -25.52
N CYS A 274 -32.32 8.23 -25.94
CA CYS A 274 -31.21 9.12 -26.31
C CYS A 274 -31.00 9.16 -27.83
N PRO A 275 -30.83 10.36 -28.44
CA PRO A 275 -30.60 10.47 -29.87
C PRO A 275 -29.32 9.70 -30.28
N PRO A 276 -29.38 8.88 -31.34
CA PRO A 276 -28.18 8.27 -31.90
C PRO A 276 -27.18 9.35 -32.32
N GLY A 277 -25.89 9.12 -32.08
CA GLY A 277 -24.81 10.04 -32.48
C GLY A 277 -24.00 10.66 -31.35
N ALA A 278 -23.96 10.02 -30.17
CA ALA A 278 -22.97 10.35 -29.16
C ALA A 278 -21.55 10.27 -29.76
N ALA A 279 -20.72 11.25 -29.40
CA ALA A 279 -19.33 11.31 -29.85
C ALA A 279 -18.40 11.08 -28.64
N ILE A 280 -17.36 10.28 -28.81
CA ILE A 280 -16.28 10.19 -27.84
C ILE A 280 -15.10 11.06 -28.28
N SER A 281 -14.31 11.55 -27.32
CA SER A 281 -13.03 12.19 -27.61
C SER A 281 -11.92 11.15 -27.51
N VAL A 282 -11.04 11.12 -28.50
CA VAL A 282 -9.78 10.39 -28.45
C VAL A 282 -8.69 11.32 -28.94
N PHE A 283 -7.73 11.65 -28.07
CA PHE A 283 -6.69 12.65 -28.31
C PHE A 283 -7.24 14.00 -28.78
N GLY A 284 -8.33 14.44 -28.16
CA GLY A 284 -9.00 15.68 -28.51
C GLY A 284 -9.77 15.66 -29.84
N HIS A 285 -9.82 14.53 -30.57
CA HIS A 285 -10.63 14.40 -31.78
C HIS A 285 -11.98 13.74 -31.47
N ALA A 286 -13.06 14.24 -32.08
CA ALA A 286 -14.39 13.70 -31.90
C ALA A 286 -14.64 12.53 -32.86
N PHE A 287 -14.99 11.36 -32.32
CA PHE A 287 -15.39 10.19 -33.09
C PHE A 287 -16.83 9.81 -32.76
N SER A 288 -17.65 9.60 -33.79
CA SER A 288 -18.97 9.01 -33.61
C SER A 288 -18.82 7.57 -33.07
N MET A 289 -19.64 7.20 -32.09
CA MET A 289 -19.69 5.82 -31.55
C MET A 289 -19.98 4.77 -32.63
N GLY A 290 -20.61 5.17 -33.75
CA GLY A 290 -20.85 4.30 -34.90
C GLY A 290 -19.67 4.14 -35.86
N SER A 291 -18.52 4.78 -35.61
CA SER A 291 -17.36 4.74 -36.51
C SER A 291 -16.80 3.32 -36.62
N PRO A 292 -16.69 2.74 -37.84
CA PRO A 292 -16.13 1.40 -38.03
C PRO A 292 -14.68 1.27 -37.55
N LEU A 293 -13.87 2.31 -37.78
CA LEU A 293 -12.46 2.33 -37.38
C LEU A 293 -12.33 2.23 -35.86
N LEU A 294 -13.08 3.07 -35.15
CA LEU A 294 -13.08 3.09 -33.69
C LEU A 294 -13.59 1.77 -33.11
N ARG A 295 -14.65 1.21 -33.71
CA ARG A 295 -15.20 -0.09 -33.31
C ARG A 295 -14.18 -1.21 -33.44
N VAL A 296 -13.51 -1.32 -34.59
CA VAL A 296 -12.49 -2.36 -34.82
C VAL A 296 -11.31 -2.18 -33.87
N PHE A 297 -10.82 -0.94 -33.71
CA PHE A 297 -9.72 -0.65 -32.79
C PHE A 297 -10.07 -1.01 -31.34
N SER A 298 -11.22 -0.56 -30.85
CA SER A 298 -11.68 -0.86 -29.49
C SER A 298 -11.87 -2.36 -29.29
N LEU A 299 -12.45 -3.09 -30.25
CA LEU A 299 -12.58 -4.55 -30.16
C LEU A 299 -11.23 -5.25 -30.02
N ILE A 300 -10.21 -4.83 -30.77
CA ILE A 300 -8.85 -5.39 -30.65
C ILE A 300 -8.29 -5.12 -29.25
N VAL A 301 -8.38 -3.89 -28.76
CA VAL A 301 -7.87 -3.50 -27.44
C VAL A 301 -8.58 -4.26 -26.32
N TYR A 302 -9.91 -4.26 -26.31
CA TYR A 302 -10.68 -4.93 -25.24
C TYR A 302 -10.60 -6.45 -25.32
N ALA A 303 -10.47 -7.06 -26.51
CA ALA A 303 -10.20 -8.48 -26.64
C ALA A 303 -8.82 -8.87 -26.10
N ALA A 304 -7.79 -8.04 -26.33
CA ALA A 304 -6.46 -8.27 -25.76
C ALA A 304 -6.47 -8.18 -24.22
N VAL A 305 -7.27 -7.27 -23.67
CA VAL A 305 -7.39 -7.00 -22.23
C VAL A 305 -8.33 -8.00 -21.52
N LEU A 306 -9.14 -8.74 -22.27
CA LEU A 306 -10.00 -9.79 -21.74
C LEU A 306 -9.20 -10.93 -21.09
N PHE A 307 -8.02 -11.25 -21.61
CA PHE A 307 -7.21 -12.37 -21.15
C PHE A 307 -6.29 -11.96 -19.98
N PRO A 308 -6.42 -12.56 -18.78
CA PRO A 308 -5.67 -12.19 -17.57
C PRO A 308 -4.16 -12.01 -17.73
N ILE A 309 -3.51 -12.88 -18.51
CA ILE A 309 -2.06 -12.80 -18.71
C ILE A 309 -1.71 -11.69 -19.69
N ALA A 310 -2.42 -11.60 -20.81
CA ALA A 310 -2.17 -10.59 -21.83
C ALA A 310 -2.46 -9.17 -21.32
N ASN A 311 -3.49 -9.04 -20.47
CA ASN A 311 -3.94 -7.75 -19.94
C ASN A 311 -2.97 -7.13 -18.93
N LEU A 312 -2.15 -7.95 -18.27
CA LEU A 312 -1.03 -7.45 -17.47
C LEU A 312 0.19 -7.20 -18.34
N VAL A 313 0.54 -8.14 -19.22
CA VAL A 313 1.81 -8.11 -19.98
C VAL A 313 1.85 -6.96 -20.98
N LEU A 314 0.77 -6.71 -21.73
CA LEU A 314 0.77 -5.70 -22.79
C LEU A 314 0.91 -4.27 -22.24
N PRO A 315 0.07 -3.81 -21.29
CA PRO A 315 0.20 -2.46 -20.76
C PRO A 315 1.49 -2.30 -19.94
N THR A 316 1.85 -3.30 -19.13
CA THR A 316 3.10 -3.28 -18.36
C THR A 316 4.31 -3.21 -19.29
N GLY A 317 4.34 -3.99 -20.37
CA GLY A 317 5.40 -3.94 -21.37
C GLY A 317 5.52 -2.56 -22.03
N LEU A 318 4.38 -1.94 -22.38
CA LEU A 318 4.35 -0.61 -22.97
C LEU A 318 4.86 0.48 -22.01
N ILE A 319 4.42 0.44 -20.75
CA ILE A 319 4.79 1.41 -19.70
C ILE A 319 6.24 1.25 -19.29
N LEU A 320 6.76 0.03 -19.30
CA LEU A 320 8.16 -0.24 -18.97
C LEU A 320 9.10 -0.03 -20.16
N LEU A 321 8.61 0.06 -21.39
CA LEU A 321 9.46 0.24 -22.57
C LEU A 321 10.42 1.43 -22.43
N PRO A 322 10.00 2.64 -21.99
CA PRO A 322 10.91 3.75 -21.75
C PRO A 322 11.95 3.43 -20.67
N TYR A 323 11.56 2.76 -19.60
CA TYR A 323 12.46 2.30 -18.54
C TYR A 323 13.52 1.34 -19.11
N PHE A 324 13.11 0.42 -19.99
CA PHE A 324 14.04 -0.50 -20.67
C PHE A 324 14.98 0.22 -21.62
N LEU A 325 14.47 1.15 -22.43
CA LEU A 325 15.30 1.94 -23.35
C LEU A 325 16.32 2.78 -22.57
N CYS A 326 15.91 3.36 -21.45
CA CYS A 326 16.77 4.09 -20.51
C CYS A 326 17.87 3.17 -19.95
N SER A 327 17.50 2.01 -19.41
CA SER A 327 18.47 1.06 -18.83
C SER A 327 19.41 0.40 -19.84
N PHE A 328 18.94 0.14 -21.08
CA PHE A 328 19.75 -0.47 -22.13
C PHE A 328 20.82 0.49 -22.66
N ARG A 329 20.46 1.76 -22.88
CA ARG A 329 21.44 2.81 -23.19
C ARG A 329 22.46 2.92 -22.06
N TRP A 330 22.03 2.79 -20.81
CA TRP A 330 22.90 2.93 -19.65
C TRP A 330 23.93 1.81 -19.47
N LYS A 331 23.57 0.55 -19.75
CA LYS A 331 24.54 -0.57 -19.69
C LYS A 331 25.76 -0.35 -20.58
N ARG A 332 25.64 0.45 -21.66
CA ARG A 332 26.79 0.85 -22.51
C ARG A 332 27.70 1.89 -21.86
N TYR A 333 27.19 2.75 -20.97
CA TYR A 333 27.94 3.83 -20.31
C TYR A 333 28.48 3.47 -18.93
N LYS A 334 28.37 2.19 -18.52
CA LYS A 334 28.60 1.67 -17.16
C LYS A 334 30.04 1.75 -16.62
N TRP A 335 30.89 2.57 -17.21
CA TRP A 335 32.29 2.78 -16.80
C TRP A 335 32.50 3.98 -15.84
N ALA A 336 31.47 4.79 -15.53
CA ALA A 336 31.68 6.10 -14.91
C ALA A 336 31.08 6.30 -13.49
N GLY A 337 30.93 5.26 -12.66
CA GLY A 337 30.70 5.41 -11.20
C GLY A 337 29.38 6.05 -10.71
N SER A 338 28.54 6.61 -11.59
CA SER A 338 27.31 7.33 -11.21
C SER A 338 26.03 6.50 -11.46
N ALA A 339 25.92 5.30 -10.89
CA ALA A 339 24.79 4.41 -11.19
C ALA A 339 23.49 4.75 -10.42
N GLU A 340 23.58 5.36 -9.23
CA GLU A 340 22.45 5.50 -8.30
C GLU A 340 21.49 6.62 -8.68
N LYS A 341 22.00 7.81 -8.99
CA LYS A 341 21.16 8.96 -9.43
C LYS A 341 20.42 8.69 -10.74
N GLU A 342 20.98 7.82 -11.58
CA GLU A 342 20.53 7.57 -12.94
C GLU A 342 19.38 6.56 -13.02
N ALA A 343 19.30 5.64 -12.06
CA ALA A 343 18.15 4.73 -11.98
C ALA A 343 16.87 5.46 -11.56
N GLY A 344 16.98 6.49 -10.71
CA GLY A 344 15.86 7.37 -10.33
C GLY A 344 15.26 8.09 -11.55
N TRP A 345 16.09 8.52 -12.51
CA TRP A 345 15.62 9.17 -13.75
C TRP A 345 14.73 8.25 -14.59
N CYS A 346 15.09 6.96 -14.74
CA CYS A 346 14.26 6.04 -15.52
C CYS A 346 12.89 5.81 -14.86
N VAL A 347 12.82 5.76 -13.52
CA VAL A 347 11.55 5.69 -12.80
C VAL A 347 10.76 6.99 -12.94
N GLY A 348 11.42 8.14 -12.76
CA GLY A 348 10.81 9.45 -12.93
C GLY A 348 10.20 9.62 -14.32
N LEU A 349 10.88 9.15 -15.37
CA LEU A 349 10.35 9.15 -16.75
C LEU A 349 9.11 8.26 -16.88
N GLY A 350 9.13 7.06 -16.29
CA GLY A 350 7.96 6.17 -16.26
C GLY A 350 6.76 6.78 -15.54
N LEU A 351 6.99 7.43 -14.39
CA LEU A 351 5.96 8.15 -13.66
C LEU A 351 5.43 9.35 -14.44
N ALA A 352 6.30 10.12 -15.09
CA ALA A 352 5.90 11.25 -15.93
C ALA A 352 5.04 10.80 -17.12
N MET A 353 5.38 9.67 -17.75
CA MET A 353 4.56 9.06 -18.80
C MET A 353 3.19 8.65 -18.26
N LEU A 354 3.14 7.93 -17.15
CA LEU A 354 1.87 7.51 -16.51
C LEU A 354 1.01 8.72 -16.12
N PHE A 355 1.62 9.77 -15.57
CA PHE A 355 0.94 11.01 -15.23
C PHE A 355 0.36 11.67 -16.47
N THR A 356 1.14 11.75 -17.56
CA THR A 356 0.69 12.32 -18.83
C THR A 356 -0.49 11.53 -19.42
N VAL A 357 -0.45 10.19 -19.35
CA VAL A 357 -1.57 9.33 -19.77
C VAL A 357 -2.82 9.61 -18.96
N ASN A 358 -2.71 9.81 -17.64
CA ASN A 358 -3.85 10.21 -16.80
C ASN A 358 -4.43 11.57 -17.21
N ILE A 359 -3.58 12.56 -17.48
CA ILE A 359 -4.04 13.86 -17.98
C ILE A 359 -4.79 13.72 -19.31
N PHE A 360 -4.30 12.88 -20.23
CA PHE A 360 -5.02 12.60 -21.47
C PHE A 360 -6.39 11.96 -21.23
N PHE A 361 -6.49 10.97 -20.34
CA PHE A 361 -7.79 10.39 -19.98
C PHE A 361 -8.76 11.41 -19.39
N ILE A 362 -8.28 12.31 -18.52
CA ILE A 362 -9.09 13.39 -17.95
C ILE A 362 -9.59 14.32 -19.07
N VAL A 363 -8.67 14.83 -19.90
CA VAL A 363 -8.99 15.76 -20.98
C VAL A 363 -9.95 15.13 -21.98
N ASP A 364 -9.72 13.89 -22.42
CA ASP A 364 -10.62 13.21 -23.35
C ASP A 364 -11.99 12.94 -22.75
N THR A 365 -12.05 12.59 -21.46
CA THR A 365 -13.33 12.38 -20.76
C THR A 365 -14.13 13.69 -20.69
N GLU A 366 -13.50 14.80 -20.29
CA GLU A 366 -14.16 16.11 -20.22
C GLU A 366 -14.54 16.65 -21.61
N LEU A 367 -13.70 16.46 -22.63
CA LEU A 367 -14.03 16.84 -24.00
C LEU A 367 -15.17 16.01 -24.57
N ALA A 368 -15.24 14.72 -24.25
CA ALA A 368 -16.38 13.88 -24.61
C ALA A 368 -17.66 14.43 -23.97
N ILE A 369 -17.61 14.85 -22.72
CA ILE A 369 -18.76 15.39 -21.99
C ILE A 369 -19.19 16.74 -22.53
N ALA A 370 -18.26 17.67 -22.70
CA ALA A 370 -18.53 18.99 -23.27
C ALA A 370 -19.19 18.89 -24.66
N ARG A 371 -18.78 17.93 -25.49
CA ARG A 371 -19.36 17.72 -26.83
C ARG A 371 -20.76 17.12 -26.81
N ASN A 372 -21.12 16.40 -25.75
CA ASN A 372 -22.45 15.80 -25.60
C ASN A 372 -23.36 16.58 -24.64
N GLU A 373 -22.90 17.68 -24.05
CA GLU A 373 -23.68 18.49 -23.09
C GLU A 373 -25.04 18.92 -23.64
N SER A 374 -25.09 19.35 -24.91
CA SER A 374 -26.33 19.74 -25.59
C SER A 374 -27.36 18.61 -25.68
N ARG A 375 -26.90 17.35 -25.68
CA ARG A 375 -27.76 16.14 -25.74
C ARG A 375 -28.22 15.68 -24.37
N GLN A 376 -27.42 15.92 -23.34
CA GLN A 376 -27.70 15.50 -21.97
C GLN A 376 -28.65 16.46 -21.23
N GLY A 377 -28.96 17.61 -21.81
CA GLY A 377 -29.83 18.60 -21.16
C GLY A 377 -29.27 19.14 -19.84
N GLY A 378 -27.95 19.08 -19.65
CA GLY A 378 -27.26 19.53 -18.45
C GLY A 378 -27.49 18.67 -17.19
N GLN A 379 -28.08 17.47 -17.29
CA GLN A 379 -28.35 16.64 -16.12
C GLN A 379 -27.08 16.21 -15.37
N ASP A 380 -25.96 16.02 -16.07
CA ASP A 380 -24.65 15.64 -15.52
C ASP A 380 -24.10 16.62 -14.46
N LYS A 381 -24.67 17.83 -14.38
CA LYS A 381 -24.32 18.85 -13.38
C LYS A 381 -25.02 18.66 -12.03
N LEU A 382 -26.05 17.81 -11.97
CA LEU A 382 -26.79 17.55 -10.74
C LEU A 382 -26.02 16.61 -9.82
N TRP A 383 -25.83 17.06 -8.59
CA TRP A 383 -25.27 16.26 -7.52
C TRP A 383 -26.26 15.21 -7.06
N THR A 384 -25.82 13.95 -7.03
CA THR A 384 -26.62 12.86 -6.49
C THR A 384 -25.99 12.30 -5.22
N LEU A 385 -26.76 11.50 -4.48
CA LEU A 385 -26.26 10.88 -3.25
C LEU A 385 -25.05 9.98 -3.54
N GLY A 386 -25.08 9.22 -4.63
CA GLY A 386 -23.97 8.37 -5.07
C GLY A 386 -22.70 9.17 -5.37
N GLN A 387 -22.84 10.33 -6.02
CA GLN A 387 -21.72 11.24 -6.29
C GLN A 387 -21.12 11.85 -5.01
N THR A 388 -21.97 12.20 -4.03
CA THR A 388 -21.52 12.71 -2.73
C THR A 388 -20.78 11.62 -1.94
N LEU A 389 -21.29 10.39 -1.99
CA LEU A 389 -20.64 9.23 -1.38
C LEU A 389 -19.27 8.94 -2.02
N ALA A 390 -19.16 9.09 -3.34
CA ALA A 390 -17.88 8.93 -4.05
C ALA A 390 -16.82 9.95 -3.58
N LEU A 391 -17.22 11.21 -3.34
CA LEU A 391 -16.33 12.19 -2.72
C LEU A 391 -15.99 11.84 -1.27
N LEU A 392 -16.94 11.28 -0.50
CA LEU A 392 -16.65 10.85 0.86
C LEU A 392 -15.60 9.72 0.88
N LEU A 393 -15.62 8.82 -0.11
CA LEU A 393 -14.60 7.79 -0.27
C LEU A 393 -13.21 8.35 -0.61
N LEU A 394 -13.10 9.58 -1.12
CA LEU A 394 -11.82 10.28 -1.29
C LEU A 394 -11.22 10.76 0.04
N VAL A 395 -12.03 10.97 1.08
CA VAL A 395 -11.55 11.49 2.38
C VAL A 395 -10.55 10.53 3.04
N LEU A 396 -10.80 9.23 2.99
CA LEU A 396 -9.91 8.22 3.59
C LEU A 396 -8.51 8.20 2.96
N PRO A 397 -8.34 8.03 1.63
CA PRO A 397 -7.02 8.05 1.02
C PRO A 397 -6.35 9.42 1.14
N THR A 398 -7.11 10.52 1.11
CA THR A 398 -6.55 11.87 1.30
C THR A 398 -6.01 12.05 2.72
N ARG A 399 -6.74 11.59 3.74
CA ARG A 399 -6.26 11.60 5.13
C ARG A 399 -4.98 10.79 5.27
N ALA A 400 -4.96 9.57 4.71
CA ALA A 400 -3.80 8.69 4.76
C ALA A 400 -2.59 9.35 4.07
N LEU A 401 -2.81 10.00 2.92
CA LEU A 401 -1.79 10.75 2.21
C LEU A 401 -1.26 11.94 3.02
N ILE A 402 -2.14 12.71 3.67
CA ILE A 402 -1.73 13.81 4.53
C ILE A 402 -0.87 13.30 5.68
N GLN A 403 -1.28 12.21 6.34
CA GLN A 403 -0.48 11.58 7.41
C GLN A 403 0.87 11.10 6.91
N TYR A 404 0.90 10.46 5.74
CA TYR A 404 2.15 10.04 5.08
C TYR A 404 3.06 11.25 4.80
N LEU A 405 2.54 12.29 4.15
CA LEU A 405 3.30 13.51 3.86
C LEU A 405 3.83 14.15 5.13
N VAL A 406 3.00 14.24 6.17
CA VAL A 406 3.40 14.77 7.48
C VAL A 406 4.52 13.97 8.12
N SER A 407 4.49 12.64 7.99
CA SER A 407 5.51 11.77 8.55
C SER A 407 6.82 11.76 7.75
N THR A 408 6.73 11.87 6.41
CA THR A 408 7.86 11.64 5.49
C THR A 408 8.55 12.92 5.11
N THR A 409 7.80 14.00 4.88
CA THR A 409 8.38 15.30 4.59
C THR A 409 8.55 16.06 5.90
N SER A 410 9.77 16.53 6.16
CA SER A 410 10.03 17.55 7.19
C SER A 410 9.24 18.85 6.95
N LEU A 411 8.39 18.94 5.92
CA LEU A 411 7.44 20.02 5.67
C LEU A 411 6.32 20.14 6.71
N ALA A 412 6.01 19.09 7.49
CA ALA A 412 5.07 19.23 8.61
C ALA A 412 5.70 19.83 9.87
N LEU A 413 7.02 19.83 9.94
CA LEU A 413 7.73 20.42 11.06
C LEU A 413 7.54 21.95 11.09
N PRO A 414 7.73 22.75 10.02
CA PRO A 414 7.53 24.19 10.15
C PRO A 414 6.08 24.61 10.42
N PHE A 415 5.06 23.81 10.05
CA PHE A 415 3.66 24.23 10.14
C PHE A 415 2.96 23.91 11.48
N ILE A 416 3.33 22.84 12.19
CA ILE A 416 2.67 22.45 13.46
C ILE A 416 3.67 21.98 14.53
N GLY A 417 4.72 21.24 14.14
CA GLY A 417 5.56 20.49 15.09
C GLY A 417 6.82 21.19 15.56
N GLU A 418 7.63 21.80 14.68
CA GLU A 418 8.90 22.42 15.07
C GLU A 418 8.67 23.59 16.00
N THR A 419 7.68 24.45 15.77
CA THR A 419 7.53 25.57 16.70
C THR A 419 7.07 25.14 18.09
N ALA A 420 6.33 24.04 18.25
CA ALA A 420 5.87 23.56 19.56
C ALA A 420 6.88 22.61 20.23
N LEU A 421 7.43 21.63 19.50
CA LEU A 421 8.46 20.71 19.99
C LEU A 421 9.82 21.39 20.11
N ILE A 422 10.24 22.27 19.18
CA ILE A 422 11.45 23.10 19.38
C ILE A 422 11.18 24.16 20.44
N ARG A 423 9.97 24.73 20.63
CA ARG A 423 9.71 25.54 21.84
C ARG A 423 9.72 24.71 23.12
N ALA A 424 9.26 23.46 23.10
CA ALA A 424 9.35 22.51 24.21
C ALA A 424 10.81 22.24 24.55
N VAL A 425 11.58 21.82 23.55
CA VAL A 425 12.97 21.40 23.69
C VAL A 425 13.89 22.60 23.93
N LYS A 426 13.68 23.75 23.27
CA LYS A 426 14.38 25.00 23.61
C LYS A 426 13.94 25.53 24.97
N GLY A 427 12.67 25.46 25.35
CA GLY A 427 12.20 25.80 26.70
C GLY A 427 12.77 24.88 27.78
N PHE A 428 13.08 23.63 27.44
CA PHE A 428 13.82 22.71 28.30
C PHE A 428 15.32 23.01 28.34
N ARG A 429 15.91 23.45 27.22
CA ARG A 429 17.36 23.74 27.08
C ARG A 429 17.75 25.11 27.65
N GLU A 430 16.91 26.11 27.42
CA GLU A 430 16.90 27.40 28.11
C GLU A 430 16.07 27.22 29.36
N TYR A 431 16.71 26.72 30.41
CA TYR A 431 16.15 26.47 31.73
C TYR A 431 15.57 27.74 32.37
N ARG A 432 14.39 28.19 31.90
CA ARG A 432 13.53 29.15 32.57
C ARG A 432 12.65 28.38 33.54
N ARG A 433 12.81 28.63 34.85
CA ARG A 433 12.01 28.03 35.94
C ARG A 433 10.53 28.39 35.90
N ASP A 434 10.13 29.24 34.95
CA ASP A 434 8.88 29.99 34.94
C ASP A 434 7.83 29.48 33.94
N VAL A 435 8.11 28.42 33.16
CA VAL A 435 7.07 27.80 32.31
C VAL A 435 6.26 26.79 33.15
N PRO A 436 4.94 26.99 33.32
CA PRO A 436 4.11 26.07 34.10
C PRO A 436 4.01 24.70 33.43
N TRP A 437 4.19 23.64 34.21
CA TRP A 437 4.23 22.25 33.73
C TRP A 437 2.96 21.80 32.99
N SER A 438 1.81 22.44 33.21
CA SER A 438 0.59 22.17 32.46
C SER A 438 0.73 22.41 30.95
N GLU A 439 1.53 23.39 30.53
CA GLU A 439 1.84 23.62 29.11
C GLU A 439 2.78 22.55 28.55
N VAL A 440 3.75 22.09 29.34
CA VAL A 440 4.65 21.00 28.93
C VAL A 440 3.87 19.69 28.73
N TYR A 441 2.96 19.35 29.64
CA TYR A 441 2.09 18.18 29.48
C TYR A 441 1.17 18.29 28.26
N ARG A 442 0.62 19.48 27.99
CA ARG A 442 -0.18 19.74 26.79
C ARG A 442 0.63 19.49 25.52
N TRP A 443 1.90 19.89 25.50
CA TRP A 443 2.79 19.67 24.35
C TRP A 443 3.13 18.18 24.19
N ILE A 444 3.47 17.49 25.28
CA ILE A 444 3.72 16.04 25.26
C ILE A 444 2.50 15.28 24.76
N TRP A 445 1.28 15.66 25.15
CA TRP A 445 0.05 15.03 24.68
C TRP A 445 -0.19 15.24 23.18
N ILE A 446 0.14 16.43 22.65
CA ILE A 446 0.10 16.72 21.21
C ILE A 446 1.14 15.88 20.44
N ILE A 447 2.30 15.62 21.06
CA ILE A 447 3.40 14.83 20.47
C ILE A 447 3.13 13.32 20.57
N ALA A 448 2.44 12.87 21.62
CA ALA A 448 2.15 11.46 21.90
C ALA A 448 1.32 10.77 20.81
N ASP A 449 0.54 11.54 20.05
CA ASP A 449 -0.26 11.02 18.94
C ASP A 449 0.55 10.94 17.62
N ALA A 450 1.79 11.44 17.60
CA ALA A 450 2.69 11.38 16.47
C ALA A 450 3.67 10.21 16.61
N PRO A 451 3.91 9.39 15.55
CA PRO A 451 4.89 8.31 15.56
C PRO A 451 6.31 8.89 15.46
N VAL A 452 6.75 9.63 16.47
CA VAL A 452 8.10 10.19 16.54
C VAL A 452 9.02 9.13 17.12
N LYS A 453 10.05 8.76 16.37
CA LYS A 453 11.12 7.90 16.87
C LYS A 453 11.82 8.65 18.02
N VAL A 454 11.58 8.22 19.25
CA VAL A 454 12.06 8.90 20.45
C VAL A 454 13.59 8.82 20.51
N ASP A 455 14.27 9.98 20.47
CA ASP A 455 15.72 10.03 20.65
C ASP A 455 16.04 9.75 22.13
N ASN A 456 16.90 8.76 22.39
CA ASN A 456 17.30 8.38 23.75
C ASN A 456 17.98 9.53 24.53
N ARG A 457 18.46 10.57 23.84
CA ARG A 457 18.93 11.80 24.48
C ARG A 457 17.84 12.54 25.25
N TRP A 458 16.58 12.42 24.84
CA TRP A 458 15.44 13.03 25.58
C TRP A 458 15.21 12.32 26.90
N LEU A 459 15.35 10.99 26.90
CA LEU A 459 15.24 10.16 28.11
C LEU A 459 16.34 10.55 29.12
N LEU A 460 17.57 10.76 28.65
CA LEU A 460 18.68 11.23 29.49
C LEU A 460 18.39 12.60 30.13
N HIS A 461 17.88 13.56 29.37
CA HIS A 461 17.56 14.89 29.90
C HIS A 461 16.37 14.88 30.88
N ALA A 462 15.32 14.12 30.57
CA ALA A 462 14.16 13.97 31.46
C ALA A 462 14.56 13.30 32.79
N SER A 463 15.39 12.27 32.73
CA SER A 463 15.95 11.60 33.91
C SER A 463 16.87 12.51 34.72
N ALA A 464 17.76 13.26 34.07
CA ALA A 464 18.61 14.24 34.74
C ALA A 464 17.81 15.39 35.39
N ALA A 465 16.58 15.64 34.94
CA ALA A 465 15.67 16.64 35.52
C ALA A 465 14.75 16.09 36.62
N GLY A 466 14.82 14.79 36.94
CA GLY A 466 13.97 14.15 37.94
C GLY A 466 12.49 14.03 37.52
N GLN A 467 12.19 14.07 36.22
CA GLN A 467 10.81 14.12 35.71
C GLN A 467 10.26 12.72 35.43
N LEU A 468 9.83 12.02 36.49
CA LEU A 468 9.42 10.61 36.44
C LEU A 468 8.33 10.32 35.40
N GLU A 469 7.32 11.18 35.27
CA GLU A 469 6.22 10.98 34.30
C GLU A 469 6.68 11.09 32.84
N ILE A 470 7.64 11.98 32.55
CA ILE A 470 8.22 12.12 31.21
C ILE A 470 9.10 10.91 30.89
N VAL A 471 9.89 10.44 31.85
CA VAL A 471 10.70 9.22 31.71
C VAL A 471 9.79 8.03 31.41
N ARG A 472 8.70 7.86 32.16
CA ARG A 472 7.72 6.80 31.93
C ARG A 472 7.07 6.90 30.55
N PHE A 473 6.69 8.11 30.13
CA PHE A 473 6.15 8.36 28.79
C PHE A 473 7.14 7.99 27.68
N LEU A 474 8.40 8.44 27.78
CA LEU A 474 9.42 8.18 26.77
C LEU A 474 9.76 6.68 26.67
N VAL A 475 9.87 5.99 27.81
CA VAL A 475 10.11 4.53 27.84
C VAL A 475 8.94 3.77 27.23
N ASN A 476 7.69 4.14 27.55
CA ASN A 476 6.50 3.52 26.97
C ASN A 476 6.40 3.74 25.45
N ASN A 477 7.06 4.77 24.91
CA ASN A 477 7.15 5.06 23.49
C ASN A 477 8.45 4.56 22.83
N GLY A 478 9.13 3.60 23.47
CA GLY A 478 10.25 2.87 22.87
C GLY A 478 11.63 3.51 23.05
N ALA A 479 11.77 4.53 23.90
CA ALA A 479 13.09 4.99 24.33
C ALA A 479 13.77 3.87 25.14
N SER A 480 14.99 3.49 24.74
CA SER A 480 15.75 2.46 25.44
C SER A 480 16.42 3.05 26.68
N PRO A 481 16.18 2.51 27.89
CA PRO A 481 16.91 2.92 29.08
C PRO A 481 18.38 2.49 29.06
N TYR A 482 18.78 1.63 28.11
CA TYR A 482 20.12 1.04 27.98
C TYR A 482 20.97 1.69 26.87
N TYR A 483 20.78 2.98 26.63
CA TYR A 483 21.59 3.67 25.62
C TYR A 483 23.08 3.70 26.01
N ASP A 484 23.95 3.54 25.01
CA ASP A 484 25.37 3.13 25.06
C ASP A 484 26.35 4.16 25.69
N GLY A 485 26.00 4.71 26.86
CA GLY A 485 26.81 5.65 27.64
C GLY A 485 26.67 5.37 29.14
N PRO A 486 27.21 6.22 30.04
CA PRO A 486 26.93 6.12 31.47
C PRO A 486 25.42 6.14 31.66
N GLY A 487 24.86 4.97 32.00
CA GLY A 487 23.44 4.69 31.78
C GLY A 487 22.54 5.74 32.41
N ILE A 488 21.33 5.90 31.89
CA ILE A 488 20.32 6.82 32.44
C ILE A 488 20.16 6.65 33.96
N LEU A 489 20.29 5.41 34.45
CA LEU A 489 20.32 5.07 35.87
C LEU A 489 21.46 5.75 36.65
N GLN A 490 22.65 5.87 36.06
CA GLN A 490 23.80 6.54 36.66
C GLN A 490 23.59 8.05 36.80
N HIS A 491 22.87 8.68 35.86
CA HIS A 491 22.45 10.08 35.98
C HIS A 491 21.36 10.30 37.03
N CYS A 492 20.41 9.35 37.19
CA CYS A 492 19.44 9.41 38.27
C CYS A 492 20.11 9.27 39.65
N CYS A 493 21.11 8.40 39.79
CA CYS A 493 21.77 8.14 41.07
C CYS A 493 22.75 9.24 41.52
N THR A 494 23.22 10.10 40.61
CA THR A 494 24.22 11.15 40.92
C THR A 494 23.60 12.46 41.38
N LYS A 495 22.30 12.67 41.16
CA LYS A 495 21.55 13.79 41.76
C LYS A 495 20.83 13.31 43.02
N LYS A 496 21.47 13.46 44.17
CA LYS A 496 20.80 13.45 45.48
C LYS A 496 20.43 14.86 45.89
#